data_AF-A0A1Z5K7H1-F1
#
_entry.id   AF-A0A1Z5K7H1-F1
#
_cell.length_a   1.000
_cell.length_b   1.000
_cell.length_c   1.000
_cell.angle_alpha   90.00
_cell.angle_beta   90.00
_cell.angle_gamma   90.00
#
_symmetry.space_group_name_H-M   'P 1'
#
loop_
_entity.id
_entity.type
_entity.pdbx_description
1 polymer ?
#
loop_
_entity_poly.entity_id
_entity_poly.type
_entity_poly.pdbx_seq_one_letter_code
_entity_poly.pdbx_strand_id
1 'polypeptide(L)'
;MVKGILGGFLLFFLAWNYYMGVRFIRPPILQNDRNNNNNALRKYPPHRYYHLNSIPKHQQPSFLTTETEYIYGEWPIVLPLRARNANQRQKRNEHGPFKIAVDQTSWISREDVSLPFADGTNPSIISVDRLKGWDALPSLLQQFPQTRFVATACMTNSQCAWKDSPSEIQQYQISTQTQPDTIRTVLLLLDDSFQTLTQATIYLERDAAWGRKLRQPSSSLYLPALDDARLFRHNQQLFVSYREGPGFGYETQVLNPIHLQFTTSSQEWSAHIRASETSSFCCGRNMALMRGESEEQLRALTWVDPVTIIDIDTTPGATNKNKRRKLAAEHKSHIHGTNGFMVEIPSSEEEEEVTFLGVAHFHRPNDRKENPYARFGHHYTHAFYTVRKDQLVGLSPEFVLPSKYDEDDGEVIQFLSGLEYDAPRNEVVIAYGINDCEAAVEVVDLQVILQFLRPVSDGQQVVDFMMPLKS
;
A
#
# COMPACT_ATOMS: atom_id res chain seq x y z
N MET A 1 -13.81 71.98 38.55
CA MET A 1 -14.15 70.54 38.68
C MET A 1 -12.87 69.73 38.53
N VAL A 2 -12.27 69.36 39.67
CA VAL A 2 -11.97 67.96 40.08
C VAL A 2 -10.92 67.28 39.18
N LYS A 3 -9.62 67.41 39.53
CA LYS A 3 -8.69 66.36 40.04
C LYS A 3 -8.35 65.27 39.00
N GLY A 4 -7.10 64.89 38.71
CA GLY A 4 -5.79 65.24 39.25
C GLY A 4 -4.71 64.23 38.80
N ILE A 5 -3.44 64.62 38.99
CA ILE A 5 -2.25 63.82 39.36
C ILE A 5 -1.67 62.86 38.29
N LEU A 6 -0.54 63.20 37.64
CA LEU A 6 0.88 63.04 38.04
C LEU A 6 1.39 61.58 38.11
N GLY A 7 2.37 61.28 37.25
CA GLY A 7 3.67 60.76 37.67
C GLY A 7 3.91 59.24 37.75
N GLY A 8 5.02 58.82 37.15
CA GLY A 8 6.03 58.04 37.90
C GLY A 8 6.24 56.58 37.51
N PHE A 9 7.29 56.36 36.72
CA PHE A 9 8.39 55.40 36.94
C PHE A 9 8.27 54.30 38.01
N LEU A 10 8.78 53.10 37.64
CA LEU A 10 9.87 52.33 38.29
C LEU A 10 9.55 50.86 38.71
N LEU A 11 10.37 49.94 38.15
CA LEU A 11 11.05 48.78 38.80
C LEU A 11 10.27 47.49 39.20
N PHE A 12 10.61 46.33 38.60
CA PHE A 12 11.60 45.35 39.12
C PHE A 12 11.66 44.05 38.27
N PHE A 13 12.88 43.69 37.85
CA PHE A 13 13.50 42.37 37.67
C PHE A 13 12.66 41.07 37.72
N LEU A 14 12.83 40.23 36.69
CA LEU A 14 13.19 38.78 36.71
C LEU A 14 12.48 38.00 35.58
N ALA A 15 13.20 37.64 34.52
CA ALA A 15 12.87 36.47 33.70
C ALA A 15 14.11 36.00 32.93
N TRP A 16 15.00 35.34 33.67
CA TRP A 16 16.04 34.46 33.14
C TRP A 16 15.63 33.03 33.53
N ASN A 17 15.75 32.08 32.58
CA ASN A 17 15.44 30.64 32.65
C ASN A 17 13.97 30.22 32.76
N TYR A 18 13.36 29.81 31.64
CA TYR A 18 12.50 28.63 31.64
C TYR A 18 12.72 27.81 30.36
N TYR A 19 13.35 26.66 30.57
CA TYR A 19 13.47 25.54 29.64
C TYR A 19 12.07 25.15 29.12
N MET A 20 11.90 25.07 27.81
CA MET A 20 10.74 24.46 27.16
C MET A 20 10.78 22.94 27.37
N GLY A 21 10.31 22.50 28.54
CA GLY A 21 9.93 21.12 28.80
C GLY A 21 8.52 20.89 28.28
N VAL A 22 8.40 20.39 27.04
CA VAL A 22 7.15 19.81 26.54
C VAL A 22 6.91 18.52 27.33
N ARG A 23 6.12 18.60 28.41
CA ARG A 23 5.61 17.42 29.14
C ARG A 23 4.38 16.92 28.41
N PHE A 24 4.51 15.79 27.72
CA PHE A 24 3.37 14.96 27.34
C PHE A 24 2.75 14.39 28.61
N ILE A 25 1.51 14.78 28.92
CA ILE A 25 0.72 14.14 29.98
C ILE A 25 0.31 12.76 29.45
N ARG A 26 0.97 11.69 29.92
CA ARG A 26 0.57 10.31 29.64
C ARG A 26 -0.68 9.97 30.46
N PRO A 27 -1.77 9.45 29.85
CA PRO A 27 -2.78 8.73 30.60
C PRO A 27 -2.23 7.37 31.04
N PRO A 28 -2.76 6.77 32.12
CA PRO A 28 -2.34 5.45 32.58
C PRO A 28 -2.59 4.40 31.49
N ILE A 29 -1.54 3.64 31.17
CA ILE A 29 -1.62 2.44 30.34
C ILE A 29 -2.46 1.44 31.12
N LEU A 30 -3.73 1.28 30.72
CA LEU A 30 -4.53 0.14 31.13
C LEU A 30 -3.87 -1.09 30.50
N GLN A 31 -3.40 -2.01 31.33
CA GLN A 31 -3.00 -3.34 30.88
C GLN A 31 -4.21 -4.01 30.24
N ASN A 32 -4.21 -4.10 28.91
CA ASN A 32 -5.18 -4.86 28.13
C ASN A 32 -5.18 -6.31 28.62
N ASP A 33 -6.36 -6.80 29.05
CA ASP A 33 -6.64 -8.21 29.11
C ASP A 33 -6.44 -8.81 27.71
N ARG A 34 -5.31 -9.50 27.52
CA ARG A 34 -4.80 -10.06 26.26
C ARG A 34 -5.62 -11.24 25.70
N ASN A 35 -6.88 -11.41 26.09
CA ASN A 35 -7.72 -12.51 25.62
C ASN A 35 -8.65 -12.09 24.47
N ASN A 36 -8.07 -12.13 23.26
CA ASN A 36 -8.58 -12.87 22.09
C ASN A 36 -9.73 -12.39 21.18
N ASN A 37 -10.38 -11.22 21.36
CA ASN A 37 -11.49 -10.85 20.43
C ASN A 37 -11.34 -9.56 19.60
N ASN A 38 -10.27 -8.77 19.77
CA ASN A 38 -10.13 -7.51 19.01
C ASN A 38 -9.60 -7.67 17.57
N ASN A 39 -9.22 -8.89 17.17
CA ASN A 39 -8.79 -9.22 15.81
C ASN A 39 -9.87 -9.97 15.00
N ALA A 40 -11.14 -9.88 15.41
CA ALA A 40 -12.23 -10.51 14.65
C ALA A 40 -12.30 -9.91 13.24
N LEU A 41 -12.02 -10.74 12.24
CA LEU A 41 -12.00 -10.34 10.84
C LEU A 41 -13.40 -10.03 10.33
N ARG A 42 -13.53 -8.96 9.53
CA ARG A 42 -14.81 -8.49 9.00
C ARG A 42 -15.39 -9.49 8.02
N LYS A 43 -16.65 -9.86 8.26
CA LYS A 43 -17.49 -10.44 7.21
C LYS A 43 -18.18 -9.30 6.46
N TYR A 44 -18.37 -9.48 5.17
CA TYR A 44 -19.17 -8.58 4.34
C TYR A 44 -20.47 -9.22 3.91
N PRO A 45 -21.47 -8.40 3.56
CA PRO A 45 -22.63 -8.87 2.83
C PRO A 45 -22.23 -9.66 1.57
N PRO A 46 -23.01 -10.67 1.16
CA PRO A 46 -22.70 -11.49 -0.02
C PRO A 46 -22.48 -10.69 -1.30
N HIS A 47 -23.15 -9.54 -1.47
CA HIS A 47 -23.02 -8.71 -2.67
C HIS A 47 -21.62 -8.11 -2.90
N ARG A 48 -20.68 -8.31 -1.95
CA ARG A 48 -19.28 -7.87 -2.05
C ARG A 48 -18.33 -8.94 -2.58
N TYR A 49 -18.84 -10.08 -3.04
CA TYR A 49 -18.06 -11.14 -3.69
C TYR A 49 -18.55 -11.33 -5.15
N TYR A 50 -17.73 -11.95 -6.00
CA TYR A 50 -18.05 -12.10 -7.43
C TYR A 50 -19.02 -13.25 -7.72
N HIS A 51 -19.09 -14.23 -6.84
CA HIS A 51 -19.82 -15.48 -7.02
C HIS A 51 -19.37 -16.26 -8.26
N LEU A 52 -18.05 -16.29 -8.54
CA LEU A 52 -17.48 -16.83 -9.79
C LEU A 52 -17.96 -18.24 -10.14
N ASN A 53 -18.19 -19.07 -9.12
CA ASN A 53 -18.57 -20.47 -9.30
C ASN A 53 -19.98 -20.80 -8.80
N SER A 54 -20.66 -19.88 -8.11
CA SER A 54 -21.94 -20.15 -7.43
C SER A 54 -23.18 -19.65 -8.17
N ILE A 55 -23.03 -18.77 -9.18
CA ILE A 55 -24.15 -18.30 -10.01
C ILE A 55 -23.98 -18.66 -11.50
N PRO A 56 -25.08 -18.91 -12.25
CA PRO A 56 -25.02 -19.15 -13.68
C PRO A 56 -24.32 -18.02 -14.44
N LYS A 57 -23.54 -18.35 -15.48
CA LYS A 57 -22.77 -17.38 -16.29
C LYS A 57 -23.57 -16.17 -16.77
N HIS A 58 -24.84 -16.33 -17.16
CA HIS A 58 -25.69 -15.23 -17.62
C HIS A 58 -26.14 -14.27 -16.50
N GLN A 59 -25.87 -14.62 -15.24
CA GLN A 59 -26.13 -13.79 -14.05
C GLN A 59 -24.82 -13.20 -13.49
N GLN A 60 -23.67 -13.62 -14.00
CA GLN A 60 -22.38 -13.07 -13.60
C GLN A 60 -22.26 -11.60 -14.05
N PRO A 61 -21.45 -10.81 -13.33
CA PRO A 61 -21.08 -9.46 -13.72
C PRO A 61 -20.84 -9.26 -15.22
N SER A 62 -21.26 -8.14 -15.81
CA SER A 62 -21.04 -7.89 -17.24
C SER A 62 -19.57 -7.90 -17.65
N PHE A 63 -18.66 -7.51 -16.74
CA PHE A 63 -17.23 -7.60 -17.02
C PHE A 63 -16.78 -9.07 -17.14
N LEU A 64 -17.47 -10.01 -16.49
CA LEU A 64 -17.35 -11.45 -16.65
C LEU A 64 -18.29 -11.93 -17.78
N THR A 65 -18.20 -11.35 -18.97
CA THR A 65 -18.96 -11.83 -20.14
C THR A 65 -18.08 -11.84 -21.38
N THR A 66 -18.55 -12.48 -22.44
CA THR A 66 -17.83 -12.61 -23.72
C THR A 66 -17.56 -11.27 -24.42
N GLU A 67 -18.17 -10.19 -23.97
CA GLU A 67 -17.94 -8.83 -24.50
C GLU A 67 -16.64 -8.21 -23.97
N THR A 68 -16.09 -8.72 -22.87
CA THR A 68 -14.84 -8.23 -22.29
C THR A 68 -13.64 -8.94 -22.91
N GLU A 69 -12.61 -8.16 -23.25
CA GLU A 69 -11.32 -8.69 -23.65
C GLU A 69 -10.47 -9.02 -22.43
N TYR A 70 -9.87 -10.21 -22.47
CA TYR A 70 -8.96 -10.72 -21.46
C TYR A 70 -7.62 -11.09 -22.09
N ILE A 71 -6.57 -11.12 -21.28
CA ILE A 71 -5.29 -11.64 -21.73
C ILE A 71 -5.46 -13.10 -22.18
N TYR A 72 -5.02 -13.38 -23.40
CA TYR A 72 -5.14 -14.68 -24.08
C TYR A 72 -6.57 -15.17 -24.32
N GLY A 73 -7.58 -14.29 -24.16
CA GLY A 73 -9.00 -14.67 -24.24
C GLY A 73 -9.41 -15.70 -23.19
N GLU A 74 -8.75 -15.69 -22.03
CA GLU A 74 -8.98 -16.63 -20.95
C GLU A 74 -9.60 -15.94 -19.74
N TRP A 75 -10.44 -16.67 -19.01
CA TRP A 75 -11.05 -16.19 -17.77
C TRP A 75 -9.98 -15.93 -16.70
N PRO A 76 -10.20 -14.95 -15.80
CA PRO A 76 -9.33 -14.78 -14.66
C PRO A 76 -9.26 -16.06 -13.83
N ILE A 77 -8.05 -16.49 -13.50
CA ILE A 77 -7.84 -17.64 -12.61
C ILE A 77 -7.95 -17.20 -11.15
N VAL A 78 -8.53 -18.02 -10.29
CA VAL A 78 -8.37 -17.85 -8.84
C VAL A 78 -6.99 -18.38 -8.48
N LEU A 79 -6.08 -17.52 -8.00
CA LEU A 79 -4.74 -17.98 -7.66
C LEU A 79 -4.82 -19.06 -6.59
N PRO A 80 -4.19 -20.23 -6.80
CA PRO A 80 -4.25 -21.29 -5.82
C PRO A 80 -3.55 -20.84 -4.55
N LEU A 81 -4.26 -20.90 -3.41
CA LEU A 81 -3.63 -20.82 -2.10
C LEU A 81 -2.53 -21.86 -2.02
N ARG A 82 -1.35 -21.47 -1.50
CA ARG A 82 -0.21 -22.33 -1.14
C ARG A 82 -0.57 -23.82 -1.24
N ALA A 83 0.02 -24.54 -2.20
CA ALA A 83 0.04 -26.00 -2.21
C ALA A 83 0.96 -26.51 -1.08
N ARG A 84 0.78 -26.03 0.16
CA ARG A 84 1.32 -26.71 1.32
C ARG A 84 0.79 -28.13 1.24
N ASN A 85 1.69 -29.11 1.31
CA ASN A 85 1.39 -30.53 1.39
C ASN A 85 0.04 -30.73 2.06
N ALA A 86 -0.91 -31.44 1.45
CA ALA A 86 -2.28 -31.57 1.95
C ALA A 86 -2.36 -31.90 3.46
N ASN A 87 -1.33 -32.56 4.00
CA ASN A 87 -1.15 -32.86 5.42
C ASN A 87 -0.89 -31.65 6.34
N GLN A 88 -0.32 -30.55 5.85
CA GLN A 88 -0.18 -29.29 6.59
C GLN A 88 -1.42 -28.39 6.49
N ARG A 89 -2.19 -28.51 5.40
CA ARG A 89 -3.47 -27.79 5.24
C ARG A 89 -4.47 -28.16 6.35
N GLN A 90 -4.50 -29.43 6.78
CA GLN A 90 -5.41 -29.88 7.85
C GLN A 90 -5.13 -29.31 9.24
N LYS A 91 -3.93 -28.76 9.52
CA LYS A 91 -3.58 -28.27 10.86
C LYS A 91 -3.85 -26.77 11.07
N ARG A 92 -4.05 -26.01 10.01
CA ARG A 92 -4.45 -24.60 10.10
C ARG A 92 -5.78 -24.46 9.38
N ASN A 93 -6.87 -24.31 10.13
CA ASN A 93 -8.19 -23.90 9.63
C ASN A 93 -8.20 -22.46 9.06
N GLU A 94 -7.05 -22.00 8.57
CA GLU A 94 -6.82 -20.67 8.03
C GLU A 94 -6.61 -20.84 6.54
N HIS A 95 -7.72 -21.05 5.84
CA HIS A 95 -7.76 -20.91 4.39
C HIS A 95 -8.03 -19.43 4.06
N GLY A 96 -7.32 -18.92 3.06
CA GLY A 96 -7.48 -17.55 2.58
C GLY A 96 -6.48 -16.54 3.16
N PRO A 97 -6.64 -15.27 2.78
CA PRO A 97 -5.66 -14.23 3.04
C PRO A 97 -5.52 -13.84 4.51
N PHE A 98 -4.35 -13.33 4.85
CA PHE A 98 -4.02 -12.73 6.13
C PHE A 98 -4.47 -11.28 6.12
N LYS A 99 -5.46 -10.94 6.93
CA LYS A 99 -5.88 -9.54 7.09
C LYS A 99 -4.92 -8.85 8.05
N ILE A 100 -4.46 -7.64 7.70
CA ILE A 100 -3.54 -6.87 8.53
C ILE A 100 -4.36 -6.10 9.57
N ALA A 101 -4.13 -6.39 10.85
CA ALA A 101 -4.79 -5.71 11.96
C ALA A 101 -4.03 -4.41 12.33
N VAL A 102 -4.77 -3.35 12.60
CA VAL A 102 -4.22 -2.06 13.07
C VAL A 102 -4.94 -1.66 14.35
N ASP A 103 -4.17 -1.39 15.41
CA ASP A 103 -4.68 -0.87 16.68
C ASP A 103 -4.99 0.63 16.56
N GLN A 104 -6.24 0.97 16.85
CA GLN A 104 -6.77 2.33 16.69
C GLN A 104 -7.18 2.95 18.01
N THR A 105 -6.90 2.26 19.12
CA THR A 105 -7.34 2.65 20.47
C THR A 105 -6.89 4.07 20.82
N SER A 106 -5.76 4.53 20.28
CA SER A 106 -5.24 5.89 20.50
C SER A 106 -5.88 6.97 19.64
N TRP A 107 -6.71 6.61 18.64
CA TRP A 107 -7.28 7.54 17.66
C TRP A 107 -8.72 7.89 17.99
N ILE A 108 -9.44 6.99 18.62
CA ILE A 108 -10.86 7.11 18.90
C ILE A 108 -11.03 7.77 20.26
N SER A 109 -11.85 8.82 20.31
CA SER A 109 -12.20 9.43 21.59
C SER A 109 -12.97 8.39 22.42
N ARG A 110 -12.72 8.31 23.72
CA ARG A 110 -13.40 7.33 24.60
C ARG A 110 -14.93 7.47 24.61
N GLU A 111 -15.45 8.57 24.10
CA GLU A 111 -16.88 8.89 24.05
C GLU A 111 -17.54 8.41 22.77
N ASP A 112 -16.77 8.09 21.71
CA ASP A 112 -17.31 7.54 20.48
C ASP A 112 -17.40 6.01 20.58
N VAL A 113 -18.59 5.55 20.95
CA VAL A 113 -18.94 4.13 21.03
C VAL A 113 -19.24 3.55 19.63
N SER A 114 -19.23 4.38 18.58
CA SER A 114 -19.27 3.85 17.22
C SER A 114 -17.98 3.10 17.00
N LEU A 115 -18.17 1.80 16.78
CA LEU A 115 -17.17 0.76 16.68
C LEU A 115 -15.80 1.25 16.16
N PRO A 116 -14.68 0.86 16.79
CA PRO A 116 -13.37 1.47 16.64
C PRO A 116 -12.66 1.15 15.29
N PHE A 117 -13.38 1.23 14.18
CA PHE A 117 -13.02 0.57 12.92
C PHE A 117 -12.71 1.59 11.82
N ALA A 118 -11.44 1.92 11.69
CA ALA A 118 -10.87 2.58 10.52
C ALA A 118 -10.53 1.55 9.45
N ASP A 119 -10.77 1.94 8.20
CA ASP A 119 -10.48 1.17 7.01
C ASP A 119 -9.03 1.34 6.59
N GLY A 120 -8.36 0.24 6.27
CA GLY A 120 -7.00 0.22 5.75
C GLY A 120 -6.99 0.10 4.24
N THR A 121 -6.42 1.08 3.54
CA THR A 121 -6.32 1.06 2.09
C THR A 121 -4.90 0.73 1.64
N ASN A 122 -4.83 -0.06 0.56
CA ASN A 122 -3.66 -0.28 -0.29
C ASN A 122 -2.34 -0.48 0.47
N PRO A 123 -2.23 -1.54 1.28
CA PRO A 123 -1.04 -1.80 2.07
C PRO A 123 0.18 -2.12 1.21
N SER A 124 1.34 -1.69 1.64
CA SER A 124 2.62 -2.13 1.07
C SER A 124 3.37 -2.97 2.07
N ILE A 125 4.24 -3.85 1.60
CA ILE A 125 5.02 -4.75 2.45
C ILE A 125 6.44 -4.88 1.90
N ILE A 126 7.41 -5.03 2.81
CA ILE A 126 8.81 -5.31 2.49
C ILE A 126 9.39 -6.24 3.57
N SER A 127 10.24 -7.19 3.17
CA SER A 127 10.85 -8.12 4.13
C SER A 127 12.01 -7.43 4.87
N VAL A 128 12.20 -7.83 6.13
CA VAL A 128 13.38 -7.45 6.93
C VAL A 128 14.68 -7.86 6.25
N ASP A 129 14.67 -8.99 5.55
CA ASP A 129 15.85 -9.48 4.81
C ASP A 129 16.26 -8.52 3.69
N ARG A 130 15.29 -7.91 2.99
CA ARG A 130 15.56 -6.87 2.00
C ARG A 130 16.12 -5.60 2.62
N LEU A 131 15.82 -5.31 3.89
CA LEU A 131 16.27 -4.11 4.61
C LEU A 131 17.70 -4.21 5.19
N LYS A 132 18.45 -5.27 4.93
CA LYS A 132 19.85 -5.39 5.38
C LYS A 132 20.68 -4.16 4.96
N GLY A 133 21.47 -3.64 5.89
CA GLY A 133 22.24 -2.40 5.72
C GLY A 133 21.50 -1.12 6.14
N TRP A 134 20.20 -1.18 6.43
CA TRP A 134 19.49 -0.03 6.98
C TRP A 134 19.89 0.25 8.42
N ASP A 135 20.41 1.45 8.69
CA ASP A 135 20.96 1.85 10.00
C ASP A 135 19.98 1.69 11.16
N ALA A 136 18.68 1.83 10.93
CA ALA A 136 17.66 1.66 11.98
C ALA A 136 17.31 0.19 12.23
N LEU A 137 17.67 -0.73 11.33
CA LEU A 137 17.27 -2.14 11.40
C LEU A 137 17.82 -2.86 12.64
N PRO A 138 19.10 -2.69 13.05
CA PRO A 138 19.61 -3.34 14.27
C PRO A 138 18.81 -2.97 15.51
N SER A 139 18.51 -1.68 15.71
CA SER A 139 17.71 -1.20 16.84
C SER A 139 16.27 -1.73 16.77
N LEU A 140 15.68 -1.77 15.58
CA LEU A 140 14.35 -2.35 15.35
C LEU A 140 14.33 -3.82 15.75
N LEU A 141 15.28 -4.62 15.28
CA LEU A 141 15.32 -6.06 15.56
C LEU A 141 15.77 -6.38 16.98
N GLN A 142 16.56 -5.51 17.62
CA GLN A 142 16.86 -5.64 19.04
C GLN A 142 15.58 -5.50 19.89
N GLN A 143 14.71 -4.56 19.54
CA GLN A 143 13.47 -4.30 20.27
C GLN A 143 12.33 -5.26 19.88
N PHE A 144 12.27 -5.64 18.61
CA PHE A 144 11.22 -6.49 18.02
C PHE A 144 11.85 -7.64 17.21
N PRO A 145 12.50 -8.62 17.87
CA PRO A 145 13.27 -9.67 17.20
C PRO A 145 12.45 -10.63 16.35
N GLN A 146 11.13 -10.67 16.54
CA GLN A 146 10.21 -11.50 15.75
C GLN A 146 9.78 -10.83 14.43
N THR A 147 10.17 -9.58 14.19
CA THR A 147 9.78 -8.87 12.97
C THR A 147 10.35 -9.58 11.74
N ARG A 148 9.49 -9.94 10.79
CA ARG A 148 9.88 -10.44 9.46
C ARG A 148 9.49 -9.51 8.33
N PHE A 149 8.44 -8.72 8.52
CA PHE A 149 8.02 -7.74 7.51
C PHE A 149 7.79 -6.38 8.13
N VAL A 150 8.03 -5.34 7.33
CA VAL A 150 7.59 -3.97 7.58
C VAL A 150 6.51 -3.67 6.55
N ALA A 151 5.38 -3.14 7.00
CA ALA A 151 4.26 -2.81 6.13
C ALA A 151 3.77 -1.37 6.36
N THR A 152 3.15 -0.78 5.34
CA THR A 152 2.34 0.42 5.49
C THR A 152 0.88 0.10 5.28
N ALA A 153 0.01 0.85 5.98
CA ALA A 153 -1.42 0.90 5.68
C ALA A 153 -1.90 2.34 5.85
N CYS A 154 -2.73 2.81 4.92
CA CYS A 154 -3.40 4.09 5.08
C CYS A 154 -4.75 3.85 5.76
N MET A 155 -4.95 4.42 6.94
CA MET A 155 -6.12 4.18 7.78
C MET A 155 -7.01 5.40 7.80
N THR A 156 -8.32 5.19 7.66
CA THR A 156 -9.31 6.28 7.70
C THR A 156 -10.48 5.92 8.61
N ASN A 157 -10.97 6.84 9.45
CA ASN A 157 -12.08 6.55 10.35
C ASN A 157 -13.46 6.49 9.66
N SER A 158 -13.56 6.71 8.35
CA SER A 158 -14.77 6.37 7.60
C SER A 158 -14.83 4.87 7.33
N GLN A 159 -16.04 4.29 7.34
CA GLN A 159 -16.23 2.94 6.82
C GLN A 159 -16.71 2.96 5.37
N CYS A 160 -16.30 1.92 4.66
CA CYS A 160 -16.65 1.53 3.32
C CYS A 160 -18.12 1.13 3.11
N ALA A 161 -19.07 1.72 3.84
CA ALA A 161 -20.48 1.50 3.53
C ALA A 161 -20.74 1.83 2.06
N TRP A 162 -21.30 0.87 1.34
CA TRP A 162 -21.52 0.96 -0.08
C TRP A 162 -22.71 0.10 -0.47
N LYS A 163 -23.83 0.78 -0.74
CA LYS A 163 -25.13 0.17 -1.09
C LYS A 163 -25.65 -0.85 -0.07
N ASP A 164 -25.04 -0.93 1.11
CA ASP A 164 -25.52 -1.78 2.20
C ASP A 164 -26.86 -1.25 2.73
N SER A 165 -27.84 -2.14 2.87
CA SER A 165 -29.10 -1.85 3.53
C SER A 165 -28.88 -1.53 5.02
N PRO A 166 -29.81 -0.83 5.68
CA PRO A 166 -29.73 -0.60 7.14
C PRO A 166 -29.58 -1.90 7.94
N SER A 167 -30.21 -2.99 7.50
CA SER A 167 -30.06 -4.32 8.11
C SER A 167 -28.68 -4.92 7.91
N GLU A 168 -28.08 -4.77 6.74
CA GLU A 168 -26.70 -5.23 6.48
C GLU A 168 -25.69 -4.41 7.27
N ILE A 169 -25.86 -3.08 7.30
CA ILE A 169 -25.06 -2.17 8.12
C ILE A 169 -25.04 -2.63 9.59
N GLN A 170 -26.21 -2.96 10.14
CA GLN A 170 -26.33 -3.46 11.50
C GLN A 170 -25.74 -4.87 11.67
N GLN A 171 -26.05 -5.78 10.76
CA GLN A 171 -25.63 -7.19 10.82
C GLN A 171 -24.12 -7.34 10.71
N TYR A 172 -23.50 -6.61 9.78
CA TYR A 172 -22.07 -6.68 9.47
C TYR A 172 -21.26 -5.55 10.12
N GLN A 173 -21.90 -4.74 10.97
CA GLN A 173 -21.23 -3.70 11.75
C GLN A 173 -20.45 -2.69 10.87
N ILE A 174 -21.10 -2.25 9.79
CA ILE A 174 -20.54 -1.30 8.82
C ILE A 174 -20.83 0.13 9.31
N SER A 175 -19.88 1.07 9.26
CA SER A 175 -20.13 2.46 9.70
C SER A 175 -20.82 3.22 8.60
N THR A 176 -21.67 4.11 9.07
CA THR A 176 -22.43 5.05 8.30
C THR A 176 -21.63 6.30 7.95
N GLN A 177 -20.41 6.46 8.47
CA GLN A 177 -19.52 7.57 8.15
C GLN A 177 -19.01 7.43 6.71
N THR A 178 -19.41 8.38 5.87
CA THR A 178 -19.06 8.37 4.44
C THR A 178 -17.80 9.19 4.12
N GLN A 179 -17.37 10.07 5.02
CA GLN A 179 -16.15 10.87 4.88
C GLN A 179 -15.27 10.66 6.11
N PRO A 180 -13.95 10.50 5.94
CA PRO A 180 -13.05 10.34 7.07
C PRO A 180 -12.71 11.70 7.68
N ASP A 181 -12.83 11.82 9.01
CA ASP A 181 -12.33 12.97 9.77
C ASP A 181 -10.80 12.96 9.88
N THR A 182 -10.22 11.76 9.91
CA THR A 182 -8.76 11.58 10.00
C THR A 182 -8.29 10.52 9.02
N ILE A 183 -7.16 10.82 8.38
CA ILE A 183 -6.41 9.88 7.53
C ILE A 183 -5.02 9.75 8.15
N ARG A 184 -4.61 8.53 8.44
CA ARG A 184 -3.34 8.20 9.11
C ARG A 184 -2.64 7.10 8.34
N THR A 185 -1.43 7.35 7.89
CA THR A 185 -0.58 6.28 7.38
C THR A 185 0.23 5.71 8.53
N VAL A 186 0.10 4.40 8.76
CA VAL A 186 0.83 3.69 9.80
C VAL A 186 1.93 2.84 9.19
N LEU A 187 3.04 2.74 9.90
CA LEU A 187 4.09 1.75 9.69
C LEU A 187 3.88 0.62 10.70
N LEU A 188 3.82 -0.61 10.20
CA LEU A 188 3.51 -1.82 10.94
C LEU A 188 4.74 -2.73 10.95
N LEU A 189 5.05 -3.32 12.09
CA LEU A 189 6.01 -4.41 12.19
C LEU A 189 5.23 -5.71 12.32
N LEU A 190 5.44 -6.62 11.37
CA LEU A 190 4.71 -7.88 11.28
C LEU A 190 5.63 -9.08 11.51
N ASP A 191 5.11 -10.13 12.12
CA ASP A 191 5.81 -11.41 12.29
C ASP A 191 5.73 -12.30 11.03
N ASP A 192 6.13 -13.57 11.16
CA ASP A 192 6.12 -14.56 10.07
C ASP A 192 4.72 -15.06 9.68
N SER A 193 3.72 -14.75 10.50
CA SER A 193 2.30 -15.04 10.33
C SER A 193 1.48 -13.79 9.95
N PHE A 194 2.17 -12.67 9.66
CA PHE A 194 1.59 -11.37 9.35
C PHE A 194 0.78 -10.76 10.50
N GLN A 195 0.98 -11.20 11.74
CA GLN A 195 0.40 -10.53 12.91
C GLN A 195 1.18 -9.25 13.21
N THR A 196 0.43 -8.18 13.49
CA THR A 196 0.99 -6.89 13.88
C THR A 196 1.59 -6.98 15.29
N LEU A 197 2.91 -6.89 15.37
CA LEU A 197 3.66 -6.86 16.63
C LEU A 197 3.57 -5.48 17.29
N THR A 198 3.65 -4.43 16.48
CA THR A 198 3.58 -3.03 16.90
C THR A 198 3.34 -2.13 15.69
N GLN A 199 3.02 -0.86 15.94
CA GLN A 199 2.77 0.13 14.91
C GLN A 199 3.17 1.54 15.34
N ALA A 200 3.47 2.40 14.37
CA ALA A 200 3.63 3.83 14.57
C ALA A 200 2.96 4.61 13.44
N THR A 201 2.38 5.77 13.76
CA THR A 201 1.94 6.73 12.73
C THR A 201 3.16 7.38 12.09
N ILE A 202 3.18 7.53 10.77
CA ILE A 202 4.23 8.24 10.04
C ILE A 202 3.93 9.74 10.09
N TYR A 203 4.76 10.50 10.78
CA TYR A 203 4.66 11.97 10.86
C TYR A 203 5.57 12.68 9.87
N LEU A 204 5.20 13.87 9.42
CA LEU A 204 6.08 14.77 8.70
C LEU A 204 6.73 15.77 9.67
N GLU A 205 8.05 15.75 9.75
CA GLU A 205 8.85 16.84 10.31
C GLU A 205 8.99 17.96 9.27
N ARG A 206 8.50 19.17 9.61
CA ARG A 206 8.49 20.33 8.71
C ARG A 206 9.74 21.18 8.87
N ASP A 207 10.90 20.56 8.75
CA ASP A 207 12.23 21.20 8.82
C ASP A 207 12.58 22.05 7.58
N ALA A 208 11.83 21.90 6.48
CA ALA A 208 11.93 22.71 5.28
C ALA A 208 10.54 23.06 4.70
N ALA A 209 10.51 23.87 3.64
CA ALA A 209 9.27 24.11 2.90
C ALA A 209 8.80 22.83 2.21
N TRP A 210 7.49 22.57 2.26
CA TRP A 210 6.91 21.32 1.76
C TRP A 210 5.65 21.55 0.93
N GLY A 211 5.58 20.92 -0.24
CA GLY A 211 4.51 21.06 -1.22
C GLY A 211 4.50 22.41 -1.97
N ARG A 212 3.57 22.56 -2.92
CA ARG A 212 3.36 23.73 -3.78
C ARG A 212 2.97 24.99 -3.00
N LYS A 213 2.17 24.82 -1.96
CA LYS A 213 1.76 25.90 -1.06
C LYS A 213 2.82 26.11 0.02
N LEU A 214 4.07 26.36 -0.41
CA LEU A 214 5.30 26.46 0.38
C LEU A 214 5.03 26.91 1.82
N ARG A 215 4.78 25.91 2.65
CA ARG A 215 4.33 26.08 4.02
C ARG A 215 5.59 26.31 4.85
N GLN A 216 5.66 27.41 5.59
CA GLN A 216 6.87 27.80 6.34
C GLN A 216 7.34 26.65 7.24
N PRO A 217 8.66 26.47 7.43
CA PRO A 217 9.19 25.48 8.37
C PRO A 217 8.55 25.63 9.75
N SER A 218 8.34 24.51 10.42
CA SER A 218 7.81 24.44 11.78
C SER A 218 8.42 23.25 12.50
N SER A 219 8.74 23.43 13.79
CA SER A 219 9.19 22.34 14.67
C SER A 219 8.08 21.36 15.04
N SER A 220 6.83 21.64 14.66
CA SER A 220 5.69 20.75 14.90
C SER A 220 5.67 19.58 13.92
N LEU A 221 5.49 18.36 14.44
CA LEU A 221 5.10 17.22 13.65
C LEU A 221 3.73 17.45 12.99
N TYR A 222 3.66 17.21 11.70
CA TYR A 222 2.44 17.27 10.90
C TYR A 222 1.99 15.86 10.54
N LEU A 223 0.67 15.64 10.42
CA LEU A 223 0.10 14.38 9.97
C LEU A 223 -0.32 14.53 8.49
N PRO A 224 0.52 14.10 7.54
CA PRO A 224 0.14 14.07 6.14
C PRO A 224 -0.76 12.86 5.84
N ALA A 225 -1.66 13.01 4.87
CA ALA A 225 -2.34 11.87 4.26
C ALA A 225 -1.43 11.30 3.16
N LEU A 226 -0.71 10.21 3.44
CA LEU A 226 0.14 9.54 2.45
C LEU A 226 -0.74 8.55 1.64
N ASP A 227 -1.41 9.07 0.61
CA ASP A 227 -2.27 8.30 -0.29
C ASP A 227 -1.43 7.27 -1.08
N ASP A 228 -1.91 6.04 -1.18
CA ASP A 228 -1.20 4.91 -1.83
C ASP A 228 0.26 4.72 -1.36
N ALA A 229 0.52 4.82 -0.05
CA ALA A 229 1.86 4.72 0.53
C ALA A 229 2.51 3.34 0.30
N ARG A 230 3.60 3.34 -0.47
CA ARG A 230 4.37 2.15 -0.89
C ARG A 230 5.77 2.16 -0.32
N LEU A 231 6.17 1.05 0.30
CA LEU A 231 7.51 0.86 0.84
C LEU A 231 8.47 0.36 -0.22
N PHE A 232 9.71 0.84 -0.17
CA PHE A 232 10.81 0.30 -0.96
C PHE A 232 12.15 0.56 -0.29
N ARG A 233 13.19 -0.17 -0.71
CA ARG A 233 14.56 0.08 -0.29
C ARG A 233 15.32 0.79 -1.41
N HIS A 234 16.07 1.81 -1.04
CA HIS A 234 16.99 2.50 -1.94
C HIS A 234 18.15 3.08 -1.12
N ASN A 235 19.39 3.01 -1.63
CA ASN A 235 20.59 3.49 -0.92
C ASN A 235 20.69 3.04 0.55
N GLN A 236 20.41 1.75 0.79
CA GLN A 236 20.38 1.13 2.12
C GLN A 236 19.37 1.75 3.10
N GLN A 237 18.46 2.60 2.65
CA GLN A 237 17.42 3.19 3.48
C GLN A 237 16.04 2.63 3.12
N LEU A 238 15.13 2.61 4.10
CA LEU A 238 13.71 2.40 3.87
C LEU A 238 13.09 3.72 3.39
N PHE A 239 12.40 3.69 2.26
CA PHE A 239 11.65 4.81 1.72
C PHE A 239 10.14 4.51 1.71
N VAL A 240 9.35 5.58 1.70
CA VAL A 240 7.94 5.57 1.34
C VAL A 240 7.71 6.42 0.09
N SER A 241 7.03 5.83 -0.89
CA SER A 241 6.51 6.47 -2.09
C SER A 241 5.01 6.69 -1.90
N TYR A 242 4.51 7.91 -2.06
CA TYR A 242 3.10 8.22 -1.82
C TYR A 242 2.63 9.38 -2.69
N ARG A 243 1.32 9.62 -2.63
CA ARG A 243 0.67 10.78 -3.23
C ARG A 243 0.15 11.67 -2.13
N GLU A 244 0.21 12.98 -2.37
CA GLU A 244 -0.41 13.95 -1.47
C GLU A 244 -0.97 15.09 -2.33
N GLY A 245 -2.29 15.05 -2.53
CA GLY A 245 -2.99 15.95 -3.44
C GLY A 245 -2.89 17.43 -3.04
N PRO A 246 -3.22 17.80 -1.78
CA PRO A 246 -3.22 19.20 -1.35
C PRO A 246 -1.90 19.95 -1.49
N GLY A 247 -0.77 19.28 -1.26
CA GLY A 247 0.58 19.83 -1.34
C GLY A 247 1.21 19.63 -2.71
N PHE A 248 1.19 18.44 -3.30
CA PHE A 248 1.97 18.14 -4.53
C PHE A 248 1.13 17.98 -5.80
N GLY A 249 -0.19 17.97 -5.69
CA GLY A 249 -1.07 17.60 -6.78
C GLY A 249 -1.13 16.08 -6.98
N TYR A 250 -2.17 15.62 -7.66
CA TYR A 250 -2.45 14.21 -7.86
C TYR A 250 -1.67 13.56 -9.01
N GLU A 251 -0.96 14.38 -9.79
CA GLU A 251 -0.10 14.03 -10.91
C GLU A 251 1.37 13.80 -10.52
N THR A 252 1.70 14.02 -9.25
CA THR A 252 3.06 13.93 -8.71
C THR A 252 3.15 12.74 -7.76
N GLN A 253 4.23 11.97 -7.88
CA GLN A 253 4.62 10.98 -6.87
C GLN A 253 5.69 11.61 -5.97
N VAL A 254 5.57 11.38 -4.67
CA VAL A 254 6.46 11.93 -3.64
C VAL A 254 7.20 10.78 -2.97
N LEU A 255 8.50 10.96 -2.73
CA LEU A 255 9.35 9.98 -2.06
C LEU A 255 10.01 10.62 -0.83
N ASN A 256 10.07 9.86 0.26
CA ASN A 256 10.81 10.24 1.45
C ASN A 256 11.49 9.02 2.10
N PRO A 257 12.71 9.18 2.64
CA PRO A 257 13.26 8.23 3.60
C PRO A 257 12.40 8.18 4.86
N ILE A 258 12.24 6.98 5.44
CA ILE A 258 11.59 6.78 6.74
C ILE A 258 12.67 6.74 7.82
N HIS A 259 12.50 7.58 8.85
CA HIS A 259 13.32 7.60 10.05
C HIS A 259 12.57 6.98 11.22
N LEU A 260 13.28 6.14 11.97
CA LEU A 260 12.78 5.56 13.21
C LEU A 260 13.49 6.16 14.40
N GLN A 261 12.73 6.51 15.43
CA GLN A 261 13.27 6.93 16.71
C GLN A 261 12.77 6.00 17.81
N PHE A 262 13.69 5.39 18.55
CA PHE A 262 13.39 4.47 19.65
C PHE A 262 13.58 5.16 20.99
N THR A 263 12.62 5.01 21.89
CA THR A 263 12.73 5.51 23.26
C THR A 263 13.30 4.41 24.14
N THR A 264 14.45 4.67 24.77
CA THR A 264 15.22 3.66 25.54
C THR A 264 14.45 3.03 26.71
N SER A 265 13.36 3.66 27.17
CA SER A 265 12.68 3.28 28.40
C SER A 265 11.28 2.65 28.24
N SER A 266 10.65 2.67 27.06
CA SER A 266 9.21 2.38 26.95
C SER A 266 8.77 1.37 25.89
N GLN A 267 9.67 0.70 25.17
CA GLN A 267 9.33 -0.04 23.94
C GLN A 267 8.54 0.81 22.91
N GLU A 268 8.48 2.12 23.11
CA GLU A 268 7.83 3.05 22.21
C GLU A 268 8.83 3.45 21.13
N TRP A 269 8.32 3.56 19.92
CA TRP A 269 9.06 4.05 18.78
C TRP A 269 8.16 4.96 17.96
N SER A 270 8.77 5.86 17.20
CA SER A 270 8.06 6.74 16.27
C SER A 270 8.65 6.61 14.88
N ALA A 271 7.80 6.84 13.87
CA ALA A 271 8.18 6.93 12.47
C ALA A 271 7.97 8.35 11.98
N HIS A 272 8.95 8.90 11.27
CA HIS A 272 8.80 10.21 10.63
C HIS A 272 9.50 10.27 9.27
N ILE A 273 9.03 11.20 8.45
CA ILE A 273 9.64 11.65 7.21
C ILE A 273 10.00 13.13 7.35
N ARG A 274 11.02 13.60 6.62
CA ARG A 274 11.46 15.00 6.68
C ARG A 274 11.13 15.77 5.42
N ALA A 275 10.66 17.00 5.58
CA ALA A 275 10.39 17.88 4.44
C ALA A 275 11.66 18.15 3.63
N SER A 276 12.81 18.35 4.30
CA SER A 276 14.11 18.61 3.69
C SER A 276 14.65 17.48 2.80
N GLU A 277 14.16 16.26 2.99
CA GLU A 277 14.58 15.06 2.26
C GLU A 277 13.54 14.62 1.21
N THR A 278 12.54 15.46 0.95
CA THR A 278 11.49 15.14 -0.01
C THR A 278 12.03 15.24 -1.43
N SER A 279 11.84 14.17 -2.19
CA SER A 279 11.98 14.19 -3.65
C SER A 279 10.63 13.93 -4.30
N SER A 280 10.47 14.40 -5.54
CA SER A 280 9.23 14.18 -6.28
C SER A 280 9.49 14.07 -7.77
N PHE A 281 8.63 13.33 -8.45
CA PHE A 281 8.71 13.19 -9.90
C PHE A 281 7.31 13.14 -10.52
N CYS A 282 7.27 13.39 -11.83
CA CYS A 282 6.04 13.47 -12.61
C CYS A 282 5.29 12.14 -12.67
N CYS A 283 4.21 12.17 -13.45
CA CYS A 283 3.73 11.03 -14.22
C CYS A 283 2.64 10.18 -13.54
N GLY A 284 2.17 10.64 -12.38
CA GLY A 284 0.85 10.31 -11.85
C GLY A 284 0.74 8.97 -11.15
N ARG A 285 -0.50 8.50 -11.04
CA ARG A 285 -0.91 7.30 -10.29
C ARG A 285 -0.27 6.03 -10.85
N ASN A 286 -0.21 5.02 -9.97
CA ASN A 286 -0.10 3.63 -10.38
C ASN A 286 1.23 3.29 -11.09
N MET A 287 2.33 3.68 -10.45
CA MET A 287 3.69 3.39 -10.92
C MET A 287 4.38 2.34 -10.06
N ALA A 288 5.25 1.55 -10.70
CA ALA A 288 6.14 0.64 -10.00
C ALA A 288 7.57 1.21 -10.01
N LEU A 289 8.20 1.25 -8.85
CA LEU A 289 9.62 1.61 -8.72
C LEU A 289 10.49 0.36 -8.88
N MET A 290 11.71 0.53 -9.36
CA MET A 290 12.69 -0.56 -9.45
C MET A 290 14.11 -0.01 -9.39
N ARG A 291 15.08 -0.85 -9.05
CA ARG A 291 16.49 -0.45 -9.17
C ARG A 291 16.89 -0.34 -10.64
N GLY A 292 17.82 0.55 -10.92
CA GLY A 292 18.46 0.66 -12.22
C GLY A 292 19.63 -0.30 -12.37
N GLU A 293 20.55 0.05 -13.27
CA GLU A 293 21.75 -0.75 -13.54
C GLU A 293 22.70 -0.73 -12.34
N SER A 294 22.77 0.40 -11.62
CA SER A 294 23.45 0.51 -10.32
C SER A 294 22.46 0.52 -9.16
N GLU A 295 22.92 0.16 -7.95
CA GLU A 295 22.10 0.24 -6.73
C GLU A 295 21.65 1.68 -6.40
N GLU A 296 22.43 2.67 -6.85
CA GLU A 296 22.17 4.09 -6.66
C GLU A 296 21.16 4.67 -7.68
N GLN A 297 20.92 3.96 -8.79
CA GLN A 297 19.95 4.40 -9.78
C GLN A 297 18.57 3.90 -9.38
N LEU A 298 17.61 4.82 -9.24
CA LEU A 298 16.20 4.49 -9.10
C LEU A 298 15.49 4.71 -10.43
N ARG A 299 14.61 3.79 -10.81
CA ARG A 299 13.81 3.88 -12.04
C ARG A 299 12.34 3.68 -11.70
N ALA A 300 11.49 4.22 -12.54
CA ALA A 300 10.04 4.16 -12.42
C ALA A 300 9.45 3.62 -13.71
N LEU A 301 8.79 2.47 -13.62
CA LEU A 301 7.89 1.99 -14.65
C LEU A 301 6.58 2.77 -14.54
N THR A 302 6.39 3.68 -15.49
CA THR A 302 5.21 4.56 -15.57
C THR A 302 4.06 3.92 -16.32
N TRP A 303 4.36 2.91 -17.15
CA TRP A 303 3.39 2.21 -17.99
C TRP A 303 3.94 0.84 -18.41
N VAL A 304 3.08 -0.18 -18.54
CA VAL A 304 3.48 -1.54 -18.98
C VAL A 304 3.28 -1.73 -20.49
N ASP A 305 2.37 -0.98 -21.10
CA ASP A 305 1.92 -1.22 -22.47
C ASP A 305 1.74 0.08 -23.31
N PRO A 306 2.82 0.56 -23.95
CA PRO A 306 4.15 -0.03 -23.98
C PRO A 306 4.93 0.21 -22.68
N VAL A 307 5.91 -0.64 -22.40
CA VAL A 307 6.81 -0.47 -21.25
C VAL A 307 7.48 0.90 -21.33
N THR A 308 7.17 1.75 -20.36
CA THR A 308 7.65 3.14 -20.32
C THR A 308 8.33 3.39 -19.00
N ILE A 309 9.65 3.54 -19.03
CA ILE A 309 10.47 3.72 -17.85
C ILE A 309 11.10 5.11 -17.85
N ILE A 310 11.18 5.72 -16.67
CA ILE A 310 11.92 6.95 -16.42
C ILE A 310 12.94 6.70 -15.31
N ASP A 311 14.11 7.33 -15.42
CA ASP A 311 15.03 7.41 -14.29
C ASP A 311 14.49 8.41 -13.25
N ILE A 312 14.81 8.20 -11.98
CA ILE A 312 14.42 9.08 -10.88
C ILE A 312 15.68 9.57 -10.18
N ASP A 313 15.85 10.89 -10.15
CA ASP A 313 16.78 11.55 -9.25
C ASP A 313 16.12 11.69 -7.87
N THR A 314 16.69 11.01 -6.87
CA THR A 314 16.25 11.06 -5.47
C THR A 314 16.96 12.13 -4.66
N THR A 315 17.82 12.95 -5.28
CA THR A 315 18.48 14.07 -4.60
C THR A 315 17.44 15.02 -4.03
N PRO A 316 17.57 15.46 -2.76
CA PRO A 316 16.62 16.38 -2.16
C PRO A 316 16.37 17.64 -2.99
N GLY A 317 15.09 17.96 -3.21
CA GLY A 317 14.69 19.11 -4.02
C GLY A 317 14.81 18.93 -5.55
N ALA A 318 15.28 17.78 -6.03
CA ALA A 318 15.24 17.47 -7.46
C ALA A 318 13.80 17.49 -7.97
N THR A 319 13.55 18.32 -8.99
CA THR A 319 12.28 18.31 -9.74
C THR A 319 12.56 17.71 -11.10
N ASN A 320 12.28 16.41 -11.21
CA ASN A 320 12.53 15.65 -12.43
C ASN A 320 11.60 16.11 -13.56
N LYS A 321 12.05 17.09 -14.36
CA LYS A 321 11.50 17.38 -15.70
C LYS A 321 12.03 16.36 -16.70
N ASN A 322 11.89 15.08 -16.39
CA ASN A 322 12.52 14.05 -17.20
C ASN A 322 11.89 13.99 -18.58
N LYS A 323 12.76 13.93 -19.60
CA LYS A 323 12.37 13.71 -20.99
C LYS A 323 11.76 12.31 -21.05
N ARG A 324 10.42 12.23 -21.04
CA ARG A 324 9.72 10.98 -21.30
C ARG A 324 10.23 10.42 -22.61
N ARG A 325 10.82 9.22 -22.60
CA ARG A 325 10.95 8.41 -23.81
C ARG A 325 9.54 7.92 -24.16
N LYS A 326 8.77 8.76 -24.85
CA LYS A 326 7.47 8.36 -25.38
C LYS A 326 7.73 7.37 -26.52
N LEU A 327 7.32 6.12 -26.35
CA LEU A 327 7.15 5.22 -27.47
C LEU A 327 5.97 5.70 -28.32
N ALA A 328 6.15 5.70 -29.64
CA ALA A 328 5.22 6.26 -30.63
C ALA A 328 4.04 5.32 -30.93
N ALA A 329 3.45 4.69 -29.91
CA ALA A 329 2.29 3.81 -30.10
C ALA A 329 0.99 4.63 -30.11
N GLU A 330 0.16 4.42 -31.14
CA GLU A 330 -1.17 5.06 -31.29
C GLU A 330 -2.22 4.50 -30.34
N HIS A 331 -2.02 3.28 -29.83
CA HIS A 331 -2.92 2.61 -28.91
C HIS A 331 -2.24 2.36 -27.56
N LYS A 332 -2.94 2.69 -26.47
CA LYS A 332 -2.56 2.33 -25.10
C LYS A 332 -3.65 1.44 -24.56
N SER A 333 -3.30 0.31 -23.98
CA SER A 333 -4.27 -0.46 -23.20
C SER A 333 -4.64 0.29 -21.92
N HIS A 334 -5.72 -0.13 -21.26
CA HIS A 334 -6.18 0.44 -19.99
C HIS A 334 -5.42 -0.15 -18.78
N ILE A 335 -4.14 -0.49 -18.96
CA ILE A 335 -3.34 -1.25 -18.00
C ILE A 335 -2.36 -0.33 -17.30
N HIS A 336 -2.22 -0.55 -16.00
CA HIS A 336 -1.22 0.11 -15.19
C HIS A 336 -0.27 -0.94 -14.57
N GLY A 337 1.02 -0.63 -14.41
CA GLY A 337 2.00 -1.51 -13.71
C GLY A 337 2.39 -0.90 -12.38
N THR A 338 1.97 -1.49 -11.26
CA THR A 338 1.66 -0.64 -10.11
C THR A 338 1.96 -1.20 -8.72
N ASN A 339 2.51 -2.41 -8.59
CA ASN A 339 3.04 -2.85 -7.30
C ASN A 339 4.22 -1.95 -6.94
N GLY A 340 4.13 -1.23 -5.81
CA GLY A 340 4.92 -0.03 -5.56
C GLY A 340 6.43 -0.14 -5.77
N PHE A 341 7.00 -1.32 -5.49
CA PHE A 341 8.35 -1.70 -5.94
C PHE A 341 8.30 -3.05 -6.67
N MET A 342 8.95 -3.15 -7.82
CA MET A 342 9.09 -4.41 -8.55
C MET A 342 10.06 -5.33 -7.80
N VAL A 343 9.76 -6.63 -7.81
CA VAL A 343 10.59 -7.62 -7.15
C VAL A 343 11.54 -8.23 -8.15
N GLU A 344 12.81 -8.33 -7.77
CA GLU A 344 13.77 -9.08 -8.57
C GLU A 344 13.50 -10.55 -8.32
N ILE A 345 13.31 -11.29 -9.40
CA ILE A 345 13.17 -12.73 -9.34
C ILE A 345 14.49 -13.37 -9.74
N PRO A 346 14.89 -14.49 -9.11
CA PRO A 346 16.06 -15.25 -9.55
C PRO A 346 15.92 -15.60 -11.02
N SER A 347 16.85 -15.16 -11.86
CA SER A 347 17.01 -15.66 -13.21
C SER A 347 17.75 -16.99 -13.18
N SER A 348 17.66 -17.79 -14.25
CA SER A 348 18.57 -18.93 -14.42
C SER A 348 20.02 -18.44 -14.41
N GLU A 349 20.95 -19.21 -13.87
CA GLU A 349 22.37 -18.84 -13.72
C GLU A 349 23.04 -18.39 -15.03
N GLU A 350 22.47 -18.75 -16.19
CA GLU A 350 22.95 -18.37 -17.52
C GLU A 350 22.53 -16.95 -17.97
N GLU A 351 21.58 -16.32 -17.28
CA GLU A 351 21.11 -14.97 -17.63
C GLU A 351 21.89 -13.92 -16.84
N GLU A 352 22.72 -13.13 -17.55
CA GLU A 352 23.44 -11.99 -16.97
C GLU A 352 22.52 -10.85 -16.50
N GLU A 353 21.24 -10.90 -16.86
CA GLU A 353 20.31 -9.79 -16.72
C GLU A 353 19.24 -10.01 -15.66
N VAL A 354 19.00 -8.95 -14.91
CA VAL A 354 17.99 -8.91 -13.86
C VAL A 354 16.60 -8.86 -14.48
N THR A 355 15.75 -9.81 -14.08
CA THR A 355 14.33 -9.80 -14.43
C THR A 355 13.51 -9.30 -13.25
N PHE A 356 12.65 -8.33 -13.51
CA PHE A 356 11.76 -7.74 -12.51
C PHE A 356 10.34 -8.28 -12.70
N LEU A 357 9.75 -8.81 -11.64
CA LEU A 357 8.35 -9.20 -11.57
C LEU A 357 7.50 -8.03 -11.04
N GLY A 358 6.38 -7.80 -11.72
CA GLY A 358 5.36 -6.84 -11.31
C GLY A 358 3.94 -7.39 -11.43
N VAL A 359 2.99 -6.59 -10.96
CA VAL A 359 1.55 -6.84 -11.06
C VAL A 359 0.89 -5.71 -11.84
N ALA A 360 0.19 -6.09 -12.90
CA ALA A 360 -0.60 -5.23 -13.75
C ALA A 360 -2.03 -5.16 -13.23
N HIS A 361 -2.67 -4.01 -13.41
CA HIS A 361 -4.03 -3.73 -12.95
C HIS A 361 -4.88 -3.30 -14.14
N PHE A 362 -5.98 -4.02 -14.36
CA PHE A 362 -6.89 -3.83 -15.48
C PHE A 362 -8.19 -3.22 -14.99
N HIS A 363 -8.62 -2.08 -15.55
CA HIS A 363 -9.93 -1.53 -15.22
C HIS A 363 -11.06 -2.45 -15.72
N ARG A 364 -12.00 -2.79 -14.83
CA ARG A 364 -13.18 -3.59 -15.13
C ARG A 364 -14.44 -2.89 -14.58
N PRO A 365 -15.27 -2.24 -15.43
CA PRO A 365 -15.16 -2.11 -16.89
C PRO A 365 -14.02 -1.16 -17.31
N ASN A 366 -13.68 -1.15 -18.60
CA ASN A 366 -12.61 -0.29 -19.15
C ASN A 366 -12.86 1.21 -18.96
N ASP A 367 -14.12 1.62 -18.85
CA ASP A 367 -14.49 3.00 -18.62
C ASP A 367 -14.49 3.36 -17.13
N ARG A 368 -14.41 4.67 -16.84
CA ARG A 368 -14.39 5.17 -15.47
C ARG A 368 -15.76 5.29 -14.82
N LYS A 369 -16.77 4.60 -15.35
CA LYS A 369 -18.13 4.72 -14.82
C LYS A 369 -18.24 3.99 -13.49
N GLU A 370 -19.23 4.41 -12.71
CA GLU A 370 -19.60 3.72 -11.49
C GLU A 370 -19.88 2.25 -11.79
N ASN A 371 -19.38 1.37 -10.93
CA ASN A 371 -19.59 -0.07 -11.06
C ASN A 371 -20.35 -0.59 -9.81
N PRO A 372 -21.05 -1.73 -9.94
CA PRO A 372 -21.77 -2.33 -8.85
C PRO A 372 -20.88 -3.31 -8.05
N TYR A 373 -19.59 -3.03 -7.86
CA TYR A 373 -18.68 -3.87 -7.03
C TYR A 373 -17.79 -3.06 -6.08
N ALA A 374 -17.46 -1.81 -6.44
CA ALA A 374 -16.58 -0.95 -5.67
C ALA A 374 -17.25 0.40 -5.40
N ARG A 375 -17.12 0.89 -4.16
CA ARG A 375 -17.58 2.23 -3.77
C ARG A 375 -16.84 3.33 -4.48
N PHE A 376 -15.52 3.18 -4.50
CA PHE A 376 -14.58 4.15 -5.01
C PHE A 376 -13.69 3.49 -6.05
N GLY A 377 -13.28 4.28 -7.03
CA GLY A 377 -12.31 3.86 -8.02
C GLY A 377 -12.84 2.83 -9.02
N HIS A 378 -11.89 2.12 -9.61
CA HIS A 378 -12.16 1.03 -10.55
C HIS A 378 -12.16 -0.28 -9.78
N HIS A 379 -12.95 -1.23 -10.26
CA HIS A 379 -12.73 -2.63 -9.93
C HIS A 379 -11.61 -3.14 -10.86
N TYR A 380 -10.66 -3.90 -10.31
CA TYR A 380 -9.52 -4.40 -11.08
C TYR A 380 -9.43 -5.92 -11.06
N THR A 381 -9.11 -6.46 -12.23
CA THR A 381 -8.43 -7.75 -12.34
C THR A 381 -6.93 -7.52 -12.49
N HIS A 382 -6.15 -8.57 -12.23
CA HIS A 382 -4.71 -8.44 -12.11
C HIS A 382 -3.98 -9.43 -12.98
N ALA A 383 -2.77 -9.12 -13.42
CA ALA A 383 -1.91 -10.10 -14.09
C ALA A 383 -0.48 -9.93 -13.62
N PHE A 384 0.29 -11.01 -13.57
CA PHE A 384 1.72 -10.93 -13.40
C PHE A 384 2.37 -10.57 -14.74
N TYR A 385 3.40 -9.75 -14.67
CA TYR A 385 4.24 -9.47 -15.82
C TYR A 385 5.70 -9.39 -15.39
N THR A 386 6.60 -9.66 -16.33
CA THR A 386 8.04 -9.52 -16.10
C THR A 386 8.65 -8.54 -17.09
N VAL A 387 9.55 -7.70 -16.60
CA VAL A 387 10.33 -6.75 -17.40
C VAL A 387 11.81 -7.07 -17.29
N ARG A 388 12.49 -7.02 -18.44
CA ARG A 388 13.94 -7.17 -18.56
C ARG A 388 14.42 -6.22 -19.65
N LYS A 389 15.51 -5.49 -19.43
CA LYS A 389 16.02 -4.44 -20.34
C LYS A 389 14.95 -3.51 -20.91
N ASP A 390 14.05 -3.04 -20.04
CA ASP A 390 12.95 -2.14 -20.43
C ASP A 390 11.93 -2.75 -21.41
N GLN A 391 11.90 -4.07 -21.53
CA GLN A 391 11.00 -4.82 -22.40
C GLN A 391 10.11 -5.76 -21.58
N LEU A 392 8.86 -5.91 -22.02
CA LEU A 392 7.95 -6.93 -21.50
C LEU A 392 8.43 -8.29 -22.03
N VAL A 393 8.78 -9.21 -21.13
CA VAL A 393 9.31 -10.54 -21.51
C VAL A 393 8.41 -11.70 -21.08
N GLY A 394 7.44 -11.42 -20.20
CA GLY A 394 6.51 -12.42 -19.72
C GLY A 394 5.23 -11.80 -19.23
N LEU A 395 4.11 -12.51 -19.43
CA LEU A 395 2.78 -12.06 -19.07
C LEU A 395 1.92 -13.27 -18.69
N SER A 396 1.20 -13.20 -17.57
CA SER A 396 0.25 -14.25 -17.17
C SER A 396 -1.14 -13.97 -17.72
N PRO A 397 -2.04 -14.97 -17.76
CA PRO A 397 -3.48 -14.70 -17.74
C PRO A 397 -3.86 -13.80 -16.56
N GLU A 398 -5.03 -13.18 -16.62
CA GLU A 398 -5.56 -12.44 -15.49
C GLU A 398 -5.87 -13.37 -14.32
N PHE A 399 -5.85 -12.83 -13.10
CA PHE A 399 -6.13 -13.54 -11.87
C PHE A 399 -6.91 -12.68 -10.87
N VAL A 400 -7.53 -13.37 -9.92
CA VAL A 400 -8.08 -12.83 -8.68
C VAL A 400 -7.48 -13.56 -7.49
N LEU A 401 -7.46 -12.91 -6.32
CA LEU A 401 -7.07 -13.59 -5.08
C LEU A 401 -8.29 -14.22 -4.42
N PRO A 402 -8.13 -15.39 -3.80
CA PRO A 402 -9.23 -16.13 -3.19
C PRO A 402 -9.87 -15.35 -2.05
N SER A 403 -11.19 -15.41 -1.94
CA SER A 403 -11.92 -14.84 -0.81
C SER A 403 -11.64 -15.61 0.48
N LYS A 404 -11.50 -14.87 1.58
CA LYS A 404 -11.36 -15.49 2.90
C LYS A 404 -12.57 -16.32 3.33
N TYR A 405 -13.76 -15.95 2.84
CA TYR A 405 -15.02 -16.55 3.27
C TYR A 405 -15.61 -17.52 2.24
N ASP A 406 -15.06 -17.55 1.03
CA ASP A 406 -15.45 -18.45 -0.06
C ASP A 406 -14.22 -18.75 -0.93
N GLU A 407 -13.60 -19.92 -0.74
CA GLU A 407 -12.36 -20.30 -1.44
C GLU A 407 -12.55 -20.48 -2.95
N ASP A 408 -13.79 -20.71 -3.38
CA ASP A 408 -14.15 -20.83 -4.79
C ASP A 408 -14.51 -19.47 -5.42
N ASP A 409 -14.35 -18.37 -4.67
CA ASP A 409 -14.64 -17.02 -5.11
C ASP A 409 -13.41 -16.10 -4.97
N GLY A 410 -13.48 -14.92 -5.59
CA GLY A 410 -12.43 -13.91 -5.52
C GLY A 410 -12.76 -12.76 -4.56
N GLU A 411 -11.74 -12.19 -3.91
CA GLU A 411 -11.85 -10.87 -3.26
C GLU A 411 -12.01 -9.76 -4.32
N VAL A 412 -12.88 -8.78 -4.04
CA VAL A 412 -12.94 -7.56 -4.84
C VAL A 412 -11.79 -6.64 -4.44
N ILE A 413 -10.77 -6.60 -5.30
CA ILE A 413 -9.52 -5.89 -5.06
C ILE A 413 -9.47 -4.62 -5.91
N GLN A 414 -9.34 -3.48 -5.25
CA GLN A 414 -9.13 -2.18 -5.89
C GLN A 414 -7.67 -2.02 -6.25
N PHE A 415 -6.77 -2.55 -5.41
CA PHE A 415 -5.37 -2.31 -5.64
C PHE A 415 -4.45 -3.33 -4.99
N LEU A 416 -3.61 -3.94 -5.82
CA LEU A 416 -2.41 -4.67 -5.42
C LEU A 416 -1.21 -3.72 -5.30
N SER A 417 -1.00 -3.19 -4.09
CA SER A 417 0.00 -2.14 -3.80
C SER A 417 1.39 -2.67 -3.47
N GLY A 418 1.49 -3.84 -2.85
CA GLY A 418 2.77 -4.40 -2.39
C GLY A 418 3.06 -5.75 -3.02
N LEU A 419 4.31 -5.93 -3.42
CA LEU A 419 4.86 -7.21 -3.87
C LEU A 419 6.24 -7.35 -3.26
N GLU A 420 6.51 -8.49 -2.61
CA GLU A 420 7.80 -8.76 -2.00
C GLU A 420 8.20 -10.22 -2.22
N TYR A 421 9.45 -10.47 -2.58
CA TYR A 421 9.99 -11.82 -2.71
C TYR A 421 10.69 -12.25 -1.41
N ASP A 422 10.09 -13.18 -0.68
CA ASP A 422 10.68 -13.85 0.49
C ASP A 422 11.58 -15.00 0.01
N ALA A 423 12.81 -14.65 -0.38
CA ALA A 423 13.80 -15.59 -0.91
C ALA A 423 14.02 -16.83 -0.02
N PRO A 424 14.15 -16.72 1.33
CA PRO A 424 14.25 -17.88 2.21
C PRO A 424 13.14 -18.91 2.07
N ARG A 425 11.91 -18.48 1.73
CA ARG A 425 10.76 -19.39 1.52
C ARG A 425 10.47 -19.67 0.05
N ASN A 426 11.18 -19.01 -0.87
CA ASN A 426 10.89 -18.99 -2.30
C ASN A 426 9.43 -18.60 -2.60
N GLU A 427 8.94 -17.58 -1.90
CA GLU A 427 7.54 -17.16 -1.96
C GLU A 427 7.43 -15.68 -2.32
N VAL A 428 6.33 -15.34 -2.98
CA VAL A 428 5.95 -13.95 -3.26
C VAL A 428 4.83 -13.57 -2.31
N VAL A 429 5.09 -12.56 -1.50
CA VAL A 429 4.15 -11.93 -0.59
C VAL A 429 3.47 -10.79 -1.33
N ILE A 430 2.14 -10.83 -1.32
CA ILE A 430 1.29 -9.95 -2.09
C ILE A 430 0.44 -9.13 -1.11
N ALA A 431 0.63 -7.82 -1.01
CA ALA A 431 -0.15 -6.94 -0.15
C ALA A 431 -1.15 -6.12 -0.98
N TYR A 432 -2.41 -6.08 -0.53
CA TYR A 432 -3.51 -5.53 -1.32
C TYR A 432 -4.67 -4.97 -0.49
N GLY A 433 -5.41 -4.06 -1.12
CA GLY A 433 -6.62 -3.43 -0.59
C GLY A 433 -7.87 -4.17 -1.05
N ILE A 434 -8.67 -4.67 -0.11
CA ILE A 434 -9.99 -5.26 -0.40
C ILE A 434 -11.03 -4.17 -0.19
N ASN A 435 -11.82 -3.92 -1.23
CA ASN A 435 -12.82 -2.86 -1.28
C ASN A 435 -12.32 -1.41 -1.06
N ASP A 436 -11.00 -1.14 -1.07
CA ASP A 436 -10.38 0.06 -0.49
C ASP A 436 -10.77 0.24 0.99
N CYS A 437 -10.88 -0.87 1.73
CA CYS A 437 -11.41 -0.93 3.10
C CYS A 437 -10.54 -1.71 4.06
N GLU A 438 -9.92 -2.77 3.57
CA GLU A 438 -9.07 -3.63 4.35
C GLU A 438 -7.74 -3.84 3.68
N ALA A 439 -6.72 -3.85 4.52
CA ALA A 439 -5.41 -4.32 4.15
C ALA A 439 -5.34 -5.84 4.33
N ALA A 440 -4.89 -6.54 3.30
CA ALA A 440 -4.68 -7.97 3.30
C ALA A 440 -3.32 -8.33 2.70
N VAL A 441 -2.88 -9.54 3.02
CA VAL A 441 -1.68 -10.17 2.49
C VAL A 441 -2.01 -11.59 2.07
N GLU A 442 -1.52 -11.97 0.90
CA GLU A 442 -1.55 -13.34 0.40
C GLU A 442 -0.11 -13.80 0.09
N VAL A 443 0.13 -15.10 0.14
CA VAL A 443 1.45 -15.69 -0.15
C VAL A 443 1.32 -16.75 -1.22
N VAL A 444 2.04 -16.56 -2.31
CA VAL A 444 2.04 -17.46 -3.47
C VAL A 444 3.46 -18.00 -3.68
N ASP A 445 3.59 -19.28 -4.02
CA ASP A 445 4.89 -19.85 -4.38
C ASP A 445 5.40 -19.20 -5.67
N LEU A 446 6.67 -18.80 -5.71
CA LEU A 446 7.24 -18.18 -6.91
C LEU A 446 7.11 -19.10 -8.14
N GLN A 447 7.29 -20.42 -7.98
CA GLN A 447 7.18 -21.37 -9.08
C GLN A 447 5.78 -21.42 -9.69
N VAL A 448 4.74 -21.24 -8.87
CA VAL A 448 3.36 -21.14 -9.36
C VAL A 448 3.20 -19.90 -10.25
N ILE A 449 3.74 -18.76 -9.83
CA ILE A 449 3.72 -17.53 -10.64
C ILE A 449 4.49 -17.74 -11.95
N LEU A 450 5.69 -18.33 -11.89
CA LEU A 450 6.52 -18.58 -13.07
C LEU A 450 5.84 -19.53 -14.07
N GLN A 451 5.07 -20.52 -13.61
CA GLN A 451 4.30 -21.41 -14.49
C GLN A 451 3.15 -20.71 -15.23
N PHE A 452 2.62 -19.61 -14.68
CA PHE A 452 1.58 -18.83 -15.35
C PHE A 452 2.13 -17.81 -16.35
N LEU A 453 3.40 -17.40 -16.21
CA LEU A 453 4.02 -16.46 -17.13
C LEU A 453 4.26 -17.12 -18.49
N ARG A 454 3.62 -16.59 -19.53
CA ARG A 454 3.87 -16.96 -20.92
C ARG A 454 4.92 -16.01 -21.51
N PRO A 455 5.88 -16.50 -22.30
CA PRO A 455 6.84 -15.64 -22.99
C PRO A 455 6.14 -14.60 -23.88
N VAL A 456 6.68 -13.39 -23.88
CA VAL A 456 6.28 -12.30 -24.79
C VAL A 456 7.40 -12.08 -25.80
N SER A 457 7.08 -12.11 -27.09
CA SER A 457 8.09 -11.91 -28.14
C SER A 457 8.50 -10.44 -28.23
N ASP A 458 9.73 -10.19 -28.68
CA ASP A 458 10.23 -8.83 -28.88
C ASP A 458 9.28 -7.96 -29.69
N GLY A 459 8.96 -6.79 -29.15
CA GLY A 459 8.07 -5.80 -29.77
C GLY A 459 6.58 -6.04 -29.54
N GLN A 460 6.18 -7.20 -29.03
CA GLN A 460 4.80 -7.43 -28.58
C GLN A 460 4.53 -6.72 -27.26
N GLN A 461 3.29 -6.31 -27.07
CA GLN A 461 2.82 -5.58 -25.89
C GLN A 461 1.55 -6.24 -25.36
N VAL A 462 1.01 -5.75 -24.24
CA VAL A 462 -0.14 -6.44 -23.61
C VAL A 462 -1.37 -6.42 -24.51
N VAL A 463 -1.62 -5.32 -25.23
CA VAL A 463 -2.72 -5.20 -26.19
C VAL A 463 -2.71 -6.29 -27.27
N ASP A 464 -1.55 -6.82 -27.67
CA ASP A 464 -1.44 -7.89 -28.66
C ASP A 464 -1.98 -9.23 -28.17
N PHE A 465 -2.16 -9.36 -26.84
CA PHE A 465 -2.71 -10.55 -26.19
C PHE A 465 -4.14 -10.35 -25.68
N MET A 466 -4.69 -9.14 -25.78
CA MET A 466 -6.07 -8.87 -25.38
C MET A 466 -7.02 -9.41 -26.44
N MET A 467 -7.86 -10.37 -26.06
CA MET A 467 -8.79 -11.03 -26.98
C MET A 467 -10.14 -11.25 -26.28
N PRO A 468 -11.26 -11.30 -27.02
CA PRO A 468 -12.53 -11.78 -26.47
C PRO A 468 -12.37 -13.17 -25.87
N LEU A 469 -13.19 -13.48 -24.87
CA LEU A 469 -13.18 -14.80 -24.24
C LEU A 469 -13.38 -15.91 -25.29
N LYS A 470 -12.55 -16.96 -25.21
CA LYS A 470 -12.71 -18.17 -26.00
C LYS A 470 -14.09 -18.79 -25.70
N SER A 471 -14.89 -18.98 -26.75
CA SER A 471 -16.23 -19.59 -26.68
C SER A 471 -16.19 -21.04 -26.23
#